data_AF-F2LV68-F1
#
_entry.id   AF-F2LV68-F1
#
_cell.length_a   1.000
_cell.length_b   1.000
_cell.length_c   1.000
_cell.angle_alpha   90.00
_cell.angle_beta   90.00
_cell.angle_gamma   90.00
#
_symmetry.space_group_name_H-M   'P 1'
#
loop_
_entity.id
_entity.type
_entity.pdbx_description
1 polymer ?
#
loop_
_entity_poly.entity_id
_entity_poly.type
_entity_poly.pdbx_seq_one_letter_code
_entity_poly.pdbx_strand_id
1 'polypeptide(L)'
;MNDNKELISDIAKEYKLPVAYLKILVKKKIISLPPAYPDKIILNALSKIYRNEQLLRISLSRISKKRREKLITHPELDKLDKYIFNRLCNGYKNGSTVKSQTILAELNKFYSVDISNSRTLFYYKKRIKQLRMKCRREFAKSFLS
;
A
#
# COMPACT_ATOMS: atom_id res chain seq x y z
N MET A 1 10.72 -19.07 -10.16
CA MET A 1 10.05 -17.95 -9.43
C MET A 1 8.57 -18.22 -9.13
N ASN A 2 7.95 -19.29 -9.66
CA ASN A 2 6.56 -19.67 -9.35
C ASN A 2 6.43 -20.47 -8.05
N ASP A 3 7.44 -21.28 -7.72
CA ASP A 3 7.41 -22.23 -6.60
C ASP A 3 7.19 -21.53 -5.24
N ASN A 4 7.79 -20.35 -5.05
CA ASN A 4 7.59 -19.55 -3.83
C ASN A 4 6.16 -19.01 -3.70
N LYS A 5 5.44 -18.79 -4.80
CA LYS A 5 4.05 -18.29 -4.75
C LYS A 5 3.10 -19.41 -4.33
N GLU A 6 3.29 -20.59 -4.88
CA GLU A 6 2.52 -21.79 -4.55
C GLU A 6 2.76 -22.18 -3.10
N LEU A 7 4.02 -22.25 -2.67
CA LEU A 7 4.39 -22.55 -1.29
C LEU A 7 3.78 -21.56 -0.27
N ILE A 8 3.82 -20.25 -0.55
CA ILE A 8 3.17 -19.25 0.32
C ILE A 8 1.65 -19.46 0.36
N SER A 9 1.04 -19.85 -0.77
CA SER A 9 -0.40 -20.11 -0.83
C SER A 9 -0.78 -21.33 0.00
N ASP A 10 0.05 -22.37 0.02
CA ASP A 10 -0.22 -23.59 0.77
C ASP A 10 -0.06 -23.35 2.27
N ILE A 11 1.00 -22.66 2.69
CA ILE A 11 1.18 -22.21 4.08
C ILE A 11 0.02 -21.29 4.51
N ALA A 12 -0.46 -20.42 3.63
CA ALA A 12 -1.61 -19.56 3.92
C ALA A 12 -2.87 -20.37 4.24
N LYS A 13 -3.12 -21.44 3.49
CA LYS A 13 -4.26 -22.35 3.72
C LYS A 13 -4.09 -23.14 5.01
N GLU A 14 -2.92 -23.74 5.22
CA GLU A 14 -2.61 -24.56 6.40
C GLU A 14 -2.82 -23.78 7.70
N TYR A 15 -2.27 -22.56 7.81
CA TYR A 15 -2.36 -21.74 9.02
C TYR A 15 -3.55 -20.77 9.01
N LYS A 16 -4.44 -20.83 8.00
CA LYS A 16 -5.60 -19.94 7.83
C LYS A 16 -5.23 -18.44 7.89
N LEU A 17 -4.05 -18.09 7.38
CA LEU A 17 -3.53 -16.72 7.33
C LEU A 17 -3.67 -16.13 5.92
N PRO A 18 -3.87 -14.81 5.76
CA PRO A 18 -3.89 -14.21 4.43
C PRO A 18 -2.53 -14.31 3.76
N VAL A 19 -2.51 -14.64 2.47
CA VAL A 19 -1.30 -14.66 1.62
C VAL A 19 -0.51 -13.35 1.72
N ALA A 20 -1.21 -12.21 1.75
CA ALA A 20 -0.56 -10.90 1.89
C ALA A 20 0.19 -10.74 3.22
N TYR A 21 -0.33 -11.33 4.29
CA TYR A 21 0.29 -11.30 5.62
C TYR A 21 1.59 -12.11 5.61
N LEU A 22 1.55 -13.34 5.08
CA LEU A 22 2.75 -14.19 4.94
C LEU A 22 3.83 -13.55 4.07
N LYS A 23 3.46 -12.91 2.96
CA LYS A 23 4.41 -12.17 2.12
C LYS A 23 5.16 -11.09 2.90
N ILE A 24 4.49 -10.42 3.84
CA ILE A 24 5.13 -9.40 4.70
C ILE A 24 6.10 -10.06 5.67
N LEU A 25 5.73 -11.17 6.30
CA LEU A 25 6.59 -11.88 7.25
C LEU A 25 7.88 -12.38 6.57
N VAL A 26 7.77 -12.96 5.38
CA VAL A 26 8.91 -13.41 4.58
C VAL A 26 9.78 -12.22 4.17
N LYS A 27 9.17 -11.14 3.67
CA LYS A 27 9.90 -9.93 3.28
C LYS A 27 10.67 -9.31 4.47
N LYS A 28 10.11 -9.39 5.67
CA LYS A 28 10.73 -8.93 6.91
C LYS A 28 11.71 -9.94 7.52
N LYS A 29 11.94 -11.08 6.88
CA LYS A 29 12.78 -12.18 7.38
C LYS A 29 12.35 -12.68 8.77
N ILE A 30 11.05 -12.61 9.08
CA ILE A 30 10.47 -13.15 10.32
C ILE A 30 10.28 -14.66 10.20
N ILE A 31 9.97 -15.14 9.00
CA ILE A 31 9.89 -16.57 8.67
C ILE A 31 10.69 -16.83 7.40
N SER A 32 11.24 -18.03 7.30
CA SER A 32 11.91 -18.54 6.10
C SER A 32 10.94 -19.29 5.19
N LEU A 33 11.35 -19.50 3.92
CA LEU A 33 10.64 -20.36 2.97
C LEU A 33 11.63 -21.39 2.42
N PRO A 34 11.37 -22.70 2.57
CA PRO A 34 10.29 -23.31 3.36
C PRO A 34 10.44 -23.03 4.88
N PRO A 35 9.33 -22.99 5.64
CA PRO A 35 9.37 -22.62 7.06
C PRO A 35 10.09 -23.68 7.89
N ALA A 36 11.10 -23.23 8.64
CA ALA A 36 11.80 -24.05 9.62
C ALA A 36 10.90 -24.36 10.83
N TYR A 37 11.31 -25.30 11.69
CA TYR A 37 10.54 -25.67 12.88
C TYR A 37 10.18 -24.46 13.79
N PRO A 38 11.11 -23.52 14.08
CA PRO A 38 10.77 -22.31 14.84
C PRO A 38 9.71 -21.44 14.15
N ASP A 39 9.75 -21.33 12.81
CA ASP A 39 8.79 -20.55 12.04
C ASP A 39 7.38 -21.15 12.14
N LYS A 40 7.26 -22.48 12.19
CA LYS A 40 5.98 -23.17 12.37
C LYS A 40 5.34 -22.86 13.73
N ILE A 41 6.15 -22.74 14.79
CA ILE A 41 5.67 -22.31 16.11
C ILE A 41 5.08 -20.90 16.02
N ILE A 42 5.80 -19.98 15.36
CA ILE A 42 5.34 -18.60 15.16
C ILE A 42 4.06 -18.58 14.34
N LEU A 43 3.99 -19.32 13.23
CA LEU A 43 2.81 -19.41 12.37
C LEU A 43 1.58 -19.97 13.12
N ASN A 44 1.77 -20.96 13.99
CA ASN A 44 0.72 -21.50 14.86
C ASN A 44 0.26 -20.50 15.92
N ALA A 45 1.16 -19.71 16.50
CA ALA A 45 0.78 -18.65 17.42
C ALA A 45 0.00 -17.56 16.68
N LEU A 46 0.48 -17.16 15.50
CA LEU A 46 -0.16 -16.16 14.66
C LEU A 46 -1.54 -16.59 14.19
N SER A 47 -1.76 -17.87 13.84
CA SER A 47 -3.07 -18.36 13.41
C SER A 47 -4.13 -18.26 14.52
N LYS A 48 -3.73 -18.45 15.79
CA LYS A 48 -4.60 -18.29 16.98
C LYS A 48 -4.91 -16.83 17.30
N ILE A 49 -3.94 -15.95 17.07
CA ILE A 49 -4.08 -14.50 17.32
C ILE A 49 -4.85 -13.82 16.18
N TYR A 50 -4.66 -14.29 14.95
CA TYR A 50 -5.25 -13.71 13.76
C TYR A 50 -6.78 -13.80 13.83
N ARG A 51 -7.46 -12.65 13.72
CA ARG A 51 -8.91 -12.47 13.91
C ARG A 51 -9.44 -12.68 15.33
N ASN A 52 -8.59 -12.85 16.34
CA ASN A 52 -9.04 -12.81 17.73
C ASN A 52 -9.52 -11.40 18.08
N GLU A 53 -10.81 -11.26 18.36
CA GLU A 53 -11.45 -9.95 18.54
C GLU A 53 -10.90 -9.18 19.74
N GLN A 54 -10.66 -9.85 20.87
CA GLN A 54 -10.13 -9.21 22.08
C GLN A 54 -8.73 -8.64 21.84
N LEU A 55 -7.84 -9.42 21.22
CA LEU A 55 -6.48 -8.98 20.89
C LEU A 55 -6.48 -7.85 19.86
N LEU A 56 -7.39 -7.91 18.87
CA LEU A 56 -7.58 -6.81 17.92
C LEU A 56 -8.07 -5.54 18.60
N ARG A 57 -9.03 -5.63 19.51
CA ARG A 57 -9.53 -4.47 20.28
C ARG A 57 -8.40 -3.82 21.09
N ILE A 58 -7.57 -4.60 21.77
CA ILE A 58 -6.40 -4.10 22.53
C ILE A 58 -5.37 -3.46 21.59
N SER A 59 -5.06 -4.11 20.46
CA SER A 59 -4.09 -3.58 19.49
C SER A 59 -4.56 -2.27 18.86
N LEU A 60 -5.87 -2.13 18.64
CA LEU A 60 -6.49 -0.97 18.01
C LEU A 60 -6.86 0.14 19.00
N SER A 61 -6.95 -0.13 20.31
CA SER A 61 -7.35 0.87 21.31
C SER A 61 -6.36 2.03 21.41
N ARG A 62 -5.08 1.76 21.16
CA ARG A 62 -4.00 2.76 21.14
C ARG A 62 -4.01 3.65 19.89
N ILE A 63 -4.83 3.31 18.89
CA ILE A 63 -4.91 4.03 17.62
C ILE A 63 -6.24 4.79 17.56
N SER A 64 -6.19 6.11 17.43
CA SER A 64 -7.39 6.94 17.33
C SER A 64 -8.30 6.48 16.18
N LYS A 65 -9.63 6.66 16.32
CA LYS A 65 -10.61 6.31 15.28
C LYS A 65 -10.24 6.92 13.92
N LYS A 66 -9.88 8.21 13.90
CA LYS A 66 -9.40 8.93 12.72
C LYS A 66 -8.17 8.27 12.08
N ARG A 67 -7.20 7.80 12.87
CA ARG A 67 -6.01 7.13 12.36
C ARG A 67 -6.33 5.72 11.84
N ARG A 68 -7.22 4.97 12.50
CA ARG A 68 -7.69 3.65 12.03
C ARG A 68 -8.39 3.76 10.69
N GLU A 69 -9.35 4.68 10.57
CA GLU A 69 -10.03 4.96 9.32
C GLU A 69 -9.04 5.38 8.23
N LYS A 70 -8.07 6.24 8.55
CA LYS A 70 -7.00 6.62 7.61
C LYS A 70 -6.18 5.42 7.15
N LEU A 71 -5.79 4.49 8.03
CA LEU A 71 -5.03 3.28 7.63
C LEU A 71 -5.83 2.37 6.69
N ILE A 72 -7.16 2.30 6.86
CA ILE A 72 -8.05 1.49 6.02
C ILE A 72 -8.33 2.18 4.68
N THR A 73 -8.59 3.49 4.71
CA THR A 73 -9.09 4.25 3.55
C THR A 73 -7.98 4.93 2.74
N HIS A 74 -6.84 5.20 3.35
CA HIS A 74 -5.75 5.98 2.80
C HIS A 74 -4.40 5.34 3.14
N PRO A 75 -3.91 4.38 2.33
CA PRO A 75 -2.50 4.00 2.42
C PRO A 75 -1.68 5.28 2.36
N GLU A 76 -0.84 5.49 3.37
CA GLU A 76 -0.07 6.73 3.50
C GLU A 76 0.61 7.02 2.18
N LEU A 77 0.36 8.20 1.62
CA LEU A 77 1.06 8.63 0.42
C LEU A 77 2.54 8.67 0.77
N ASP A 78 3.34 7.91 0.05
CA ASP A 78 4.80 8.01 0.15
C ASP A 78 5.27 9.40 -0.32
N LYS A 79 6.57 9.67 -0.22
CA LYS A 79 7.14 10.98 -0.59
C LYS A 79 6.78 11.38 -2.03
N LEU A 80 6.80 10.43 -2.95
CA LEU A 80 6.56 10.67 -4.37
C LEU A 80 5.06 10.83 -4.65
N ASP A 81 4.23 10.02 -4.01
CA ASP A 81 2.79 10.15 -4.04
C ASP A 81 2.32 11.51 -3.52
N LYS A 82 2.92 12.00 -2.43
CA LYS A 82 2.64 13.35 -1.91
C LYS A 82 3.00 14.41 -2.94
N TYR A 83 4.16 14.29 -3.59
CA TYR A 83 4.56 15.20 -4.66
C TYR A 83 3.56 15.19 -5.83
N ILE A 84 3.22 14.00 -6.34
CA ILE A 84 2.25 13.82 -7.43
C ILE A 84 0.90 14.43 -7.04
N PHE A 85 0.42 14.13 -5.84
CA PHE A 85 -0.85 14.64 -5.32
C PHE A 85 -0.86 16.16 -5.26
N ASN A 86 0.18 16.77 -4.68
CA ASN A 86 0.30 18.23 -4.59
C ASN A 86 0.39 18.88 -5.96
N ARG A 87 1.17 18.34 -6.91
CA ARG A 87 1.25 18.86 -8.28
C ARG A 87 -0.11 18.83 -8.99
N LEU A 88 -0.86 17.74 -8.85
CA LEU A 88 -2.20 17.61 -9.42
C LEU A 88 -3.18 18.60 -8.80
N CYS A 89 -3.22 18.68 -7.47
CA CYS A 89 -4.13 19.56 -6.74
C CYS A 89 -3.81 21.05 -6.99
N ASN A 90 -2.54 21.44 -7.09
CA ASN A 90 -2.14 22.80 -7.48
C ASN A 90 -2.56 23.14 -8.92
N GLY A 91 -2.49 22.17 -9.84
CA GLY A 91 -3.05 22.32 -11.18
C GLY A 91 -4.53 22.73 -11.13
N TYR A 92 -5.35 21.95 -10.41
CA TYR A 92 -6.78 22.23 -10.26
C TYR A 92 -7.07 23.60 -9.63
N LYS A 93 -6.32 23.98 -8.58
CA LYS A 93 -6.46 25.31 -7.97
C LYS A 93 -6.17 26.45 -8.94
N ASN A 94 -5.22 26.24 -9.86
CA ASN A 94 -4.86 27.22 -10.89
C ASN A 94 -5.72 27.08 -12.17
N GLY A 95 -6.84 26.33 -12.12
CA GLY A 95 -7.73 26.14 -13.28
C GLY A 95 -7.13 25.30 -14.41
N SER A 96 -6.03 24.57 -14.16
CA SER A 96 -5.29 23.83 -15.18
C SER A 96 -5.26 22.32 -14.89
N THR A 97 -5.10 21.50 -15.93
CA THR A 97 -4.92 20.06 -15.77
C THR A 97 -3.48 19.66 -16.07
N VAL A 98 -2.78 19.11 -15.06
CA VAL A 98 -1.41 18.61 -15.25
C VAL A 98 -1.46 17.25 -15.95
N LYS A 99 -0.84 17.17 -17.14
CA LYS A 99 -0.73 15.95 -17.92
C LYS A 99 0.13 14.92 -17.18
N SER A 100 -0.22 13.64 -17.32
CA SER A 100 0.52 12.56 -16.66
C SER A 100 1.96 12.47 -17.13
N GLN A 101 2.22 12.75 -18.41
CA GLN A 101 3.57 12.78 -19.00
C GLN A 101 4.47 13.79 -18.31
N THR A 102 3.95 14.97 -17.98
CA THR A 102 4.69 16.02 -17.28
C THR A 102 5.14 15.55 -15.90
N ILE A 103 4.23 14.95 -15.13
CA ILE A 103 4.54 14.41 -13.81
C ILE A 103 5.57 13.28 -13.91
N LEU A 104 5.45 12.38 -14.89
CA LEU A 104 6.43 11.31 -15.10
C LEU A 104 7.82 11.85 -15.44
N ALA A 105 7.90 12.89 -16.28
CA ALA A 105 9.16 13.56 -16.60
C ALA A 105 9.77 14.24 -15.36
N GLU A 106 8.95 14.89 -14.51
CA GLU A 106 9.38 15.47 -13.24
C GLU A 106 9.90 14.40 -12.27
N LEU A 107 9.23 13.26 -12.15
CA LEU A 107 9.65 12.15 -11.32
C LEU A 107 11.00 11.57 -11.78
N ASN A 108 11.20 11.44 -13.09
CA ASN A 108 12.48 11.01 -13.64
C ASN A 108 13.59 12.05 -13.35
N LYS A 109 13.32 13.33 -13.62
CA LYS A 109 14.31 14.41 -13.49
C LYS A 109 14.70 14.71 -12.04
N PHE A 110 13.74 14.80 -11.13
CA PHE A 110 13.98 15.29 -9.77
C PHE A 110 14.09 14.19 -8.72
N TYR A 111 13.60 12.99 -9.02
CA TYR A 111 13.55 11.88 -8.08
C TYR A 111 14.22 10.61 -8.61
N SER A 112 14.91 10.70 -9.75
CA SER A 112 15.63 9.59 -10.39
C SER A 112 14.75 8.34 -10.57
N VAL A 113 13.45 8.53 -10.79
CA VAL A 113 12.52 7.44 -11.05
C VAL A 113 12.75 6.96 -12.47
N ASP A 114 13.23 5.73 -12.60
CA ASP A 114 13.44 5.09 -13.91
C ASP A 114 12.10 4.80 -14.60
N ILE A 115 11.63 5.77 -15.39
CA ILE A 115 10.42 5.66 -16.20
C ILE A 115 10.62 4.87 -17.50
N SER A 116 11.86 4.50 -17.84
CA SER A 116 12.14 3.62 -18.99
C SER A 116 11.72 2.18 -18.69
N ASN A 117 11.78 1.78 -17.42
CA ASN A 117 11.28 0.50 -16.96
C ASN A 117 9.75 0.43 -17.07
N SER A 118 9.26 -0.53 -17.86
CA SER A 118 7.82 -0.73 -18.13
C SER A 118 6.99 -0.97 -16.87
N ARG A 119 7.52 -1.67 -15.86
CA ARG A 119 6.82 -1.90 -14.59
C ARG A 119 6.70 -0.63 -13.78
N THR A 120 7.79 0.13 -13.68
CA THR A 120 7.82 1.42 -12.98
C THR A 120 6.89 2.43 -13.65
N LEU A 121 6.94 2.52 -14.97
CA LEU A 121 6.06 3.37 -15.77
C LEU A 121 4.58 3.02 -15.55
N PHE A 122 4.23 1.73 -15.61
CA PHE A 122 2.88 1.26 -15.38
C PHE A 122 2.39 1.59 -13.96
N TYR A 123 3.26 1.36 -12.96
CA TYR A 123 2.97 1.69 -11.56
C TYR A 123 2.62 3.17 -11.38
N TYR A 124 3.47 4.09 -11.85
CA TYR A 124 3.22 5.52 -11.67
C TYR A 124 2.07 6.04 -12.52
N LYS A 125 1.84 5.50 -13.73
CA LYS A 125 0.62 5.83 -14.52
C LYS A 125 -0.66 5.49 -13.75
N LYS A 126 -0.73 4.28 -13.17
CA LYS A 126 -1.87 3.86 -12.34
C LYS A 126 -2.00 4.77 -11.12
N ARG A 127 -0.89 5.12 -10.48
CA ARG A 127 -0.88 5.95 -9.27
C ARG A 127 -1.32 7.38 -9.51
N ILE A 128 -0.82 8.01 -10.57
CA ILE A 128 -1.26 9.35 -11.03
C ILE A 128 -2.78 9.35 -11.28
N LYS A 129 -3.32 8.30 -11.94
CA LYS A 129 -4.77 8.20 -12.18
C LYS A 129 -5.56 8.14 -10.86
N GLN A 130 -5.13 7.32 -9.90
CA GLN A 130 -5.77 7.21 -8.58
C GLN A 130 -5.73 8.53 -7.82
N LEU A 131 -4.57 9.18 -7.77
CA LEU A 131 -4.38 10.45 -7.07
C LEU A 131 -5.15 11.60 -7.74
N ARG A 132 -5.27 11.58 -9.07
CA ARG A 132 -6.10 12.55 -9.81
C ARG A 132 -7.57 12.42 -9.44
N MET A 133 -8.11 11.20 -9.36
CA MET A 133 -9.48 10.97 -8.90
C MET A 133 -9.68 11.42 -7.45
N LYS A 134 -8.67 11.21 -6.60
CA LYS A 134 -8.69 11.68 -5.22
C LYS A 134 -8.72 13.22 -5.13
N CYS A 135 -7.82 13.94 -5.83
CA CYS A 135 -7.84 15.41 -5.88
C CYS A 135 -9.20 15.93 -6.38
N ARG A 136 -9.79 15.33 -7.42
CA ARG A 136 -11.12 15.74 -7.92
C ARG A 136 -12.22 15.60 -6.87
N ARG A 137 -12.23 14.51 -6.12
CA ARG A 137 -13.21 14.29 -5.04
C ARG A 137 -13.03 15.28 -3.89
N GLU A 138 -11.80 15.59 -3.51
CA GLU A 138 -11.53 16.59 -2.48
C GLU A 138 -11.95 18.00 -2.93
N PHE A 139 -11.65 18.36 -4.18
CA PHE A 139 -12.09 19.63 -4.76
C PHE A 139 -13.62 19.71 -4.86
N ALA A 140 -14.30 18.68 -5.36
CA ALA A 140 -15.77 18.67 -5.44
C ALA A 140 -16.46 18.83 -4.07
N LYS A 141 -15.86 18.28 -3.00
CA LYS A 141 -16.38 18.44 -1.63
C LYS A 141 -16.28 19.88 -1.14
N SER A 142 -15.24 20.64 -1.52
CA SER A 142 -15.08 22.03 -1.08
C SER A 142 -16.03 23.02 -1.76
N PHE A 143 -16.77 22.64 -2.81
CA PHE A 143 -17.81 23.47 -3.43
C PHE A 143 -19.22 23.16 -2.91
N LEU A 144 -19.38 22.08 -2.15
CA LEU A 144 -20.66 21.63 -1.59
C LEU A 144 -20.78 21.90 -0.07
N SER A 145 -19.79 22.59 0.50
CA SER A 145 -19.67 22.96 1.92
C SER A 145 -19.53 24.46 2.03
#